data_AF-A0A166HXX4-F1
#
_entry.id   AF-A0A166HXX4-F1
#
_cell.length_a   1.000
_cell.length_b   1.000
_cell.length_c   1.000
_cell.angle_alpha   90.00
_cell.angle_beta   90.00
_cell.angle_gamma   90.00
#
_symmetry.space_group_name_H-M   'P 1'
#
loop_
_entity.id
_entity.type
_entity.pdbx_description
1 polymer ?
#
loop_
_entity_poly.entity_id
_entity_poly.type
_entity_poly.pdbx_seq_one_letter_code
_entity_poly.pdbx_strand_id
1 'polypeptide(L)'
;LLDPLNRLQNLTQKLFQSLSPPSTKPPPPPPIESFLDCEVVLSEALHVARQHQIKQRRIEELKAEVLDQESKLREIWQELETGRRELGKILAEADQRLETIEKAKAAAIPYPELLAYASTLSAFTSAPPNMPDLSLPGQPPPPLFFPPFPNEEKMRKGHLNTLDPLGKPGETHPVGQAPSAPSPTDGRGGRDILQQYHMNEYAGHELPGQPFNGLDLDLNPDL
;
A
#
# COMPACT_ATOMS: atom_id res chain seq x y z
N LEU A 1 -41.01 37.90 35.11
CA LEU A 1 -40.23 38.59 36.17
C LEU A 1 -40.32 40.11 36.04
N LEU A 2 -40.15 40.71 34.85
CA LEU A 2 -40.31 42.15 34.66
C LEU A 2 -41.69 42.67 35.13
N ASP A 3 -42.75 41.93 34.82
CA ASP A 3 -44.14 42.35 35.02
C ASP A 3 -44.54 42.50 36.50
N PRO A 4 -44.30 41.53 37.41
CA PRO A 4 -44.54 41.73 38.84
C PRO A 4 -43.64 42.81 39.45
N LEU A 5 -42.39 42.98 38.99
CA LEU A 5 -41.51 44.07 39.44
C LEU A 5 -42.08 45.44 39.04
N ASN A 6 -42.48 45.60 37.77
CA ASN A 6 -43.14 46.80 37.27
C ASN A 6 -44.46 47.06 38.02
N ARG A 7 -45.24 46.02 38.36
CA ARG A 7 -46.48 46.15 39.12
C ARG A 7 -46.22 46.62 40.56
N LEU A 8 -45.23 46.05 41.25
CA LEU A 8 -44.79 46.46 42.58
C LEU A 8 -44.26 47.90 42.60
N GLN A 9 -43.46 48.29 41.60
CA GLN A 9 -43.00 49.67 41.41
C GLN A 9 -44.17 50.65 41.22
N ASN A 10 -45.16 50.30 40.39
CA ASN A 10 -46.34 51.13 40.17
C ASN A 10 -47.23 51.24 41.44
N LEU A 11 -47.32 50.19 42.25
CA LEU A 11 -48.08 50.20 43.51
C LEU A 11 -47.36 51.03 44.59
N THR A 12 -46.05 50.87 44.76
CA THR A 12 -45.26 51.69 45.70
C THR A 12 -45.28 53.17 45.32
N GLN A 13 -45.15 53.51 44.03
CA GLN A 13 -45.26 54.90 43.57
C GLN A 13 -46.63 55.52 43.88
N LYS A 14 -47.74 54.79 43.69
CA LYS A 14 -49.08 55.23 44.06
C LYS A 14 -49.24 55.42 45.57
N LEU A 15 -48.66 54.53 46.38
CA LEU A 15 -48.65 54.64 47.84
C LEU A 15 -47.93 55.92 48.27
N PHE A 16 -46.71 56.18 47.78
CA PHE A 16 -45.98 57.41 48.08
C PHE A 16 -46.72 58.68 47.63
N GLN A 17 -47.41 58.65 46.49
CA GLN A 17 -48.27 59.76 46.06
C GLN A 17 -49.45 60.00 47.00
N SER A 18 -50.11 58.93 47.49
CA SER A 18 -51.22 59.04 48.45
C SER A 18 -50.80 59.55 49.85
N LEU A 19 -49.51 59.42 50.21
CA LEU A 19 -48.93 59.95 51.45
C LEU A 19 -48.24 61.32 51.29
N SER A 20 -48.23 61.90 50.08
CA SER A 20 -47.57 63.17 49.80
C SER A 20 -48.41 64.39 50.26
N PRO A 21 -47.79 65.53 50.63
CA PRO A 21 -48.52 66.69 51.15
C PRO A 21 -49.48 67.30 50.09
N PRO A 22 -50.60 67.90 50.51
CA PRO A 22 -51.74 68.22 49.65
C PRO A 22 -51.49 69.43 48.73
N SER A 23 -50.76 69.21 47.64
CA SER A 23 -50.63 70.14 46.50
C SER A 23 -51.75 69.95 45.46
N THR A 24 -52.23 68.71 45.32
CA THR A 24 -53.42 68.35 44.53
C THR A 24 -54.29 67.35 45.32
N LYS A 25 -55.51 67.08 44.85
CA LYS A 25 -56.42 66.12 45.50
C LYS A 25 -55.82 64.70 45.36
N PRO A 26 -55.37 64.05 46.45
CA PRO A 26 -54.53 62.87 46.35
C PRO A 26 -55.29 61.66 45.78
N PRO A 27 -54.61 60.76 45.05
CA PRO A 27 -55.21 59.51 44.61
C PRO A 27 -55.55 58.62 45.81
N PRO A 28 -56.60 57.78 45.74
CA PRO A 28 -56.92 56.84 46.80
C PRO A 28 -55.74 55.88 47.04
N PRO A 29 -55.42 55.54 48.30
CA PRO A 29 -54.31 54.64 48.60
C PRO A 29 -54.56 53.25 47.99
N PRO A 30 -53.54 52.59 47.43
CA PRO A 30 -53.69 51.24 46.89
C PRO A 30 -54.01 50.22 48.01
N PRO A 31 -54.90 49.25 47.77
CA PRO A 31 -55.25 48.23 48.77
C PRO A 31 -54.08 47.31 49.07
N ILE A 32 -53.87 46.97 50.34
CA ILE A 32 -52.75 46.16 50.83
C ILE A 32 -52.71 44.78 50.13
N GLU A 33 -53.88 44.18 49.90
CA GLU A 33 -54.07 42.93 49.16
C GLU A 33 -53.32 42.93 47.81
N SER A 34 -53.34 44.06 47.08
CA SER A 34 -52.69 44.16 45.78
C SER A 34 -51.16 44.10 45.83
N PHE A 35 -50.53 44.36 46.98
CA PHE A 35 -49.10 44.10 47.19
C PHE A 35 -48.85 42.61 47.46
N LEU A 36 -49.67 41.99 48.31
CA LEU A 36 -49.57 40.57 48.64
C LEU A 36 -49.73 39.69 47.38
N ASP A 37 -50.70 40.02 46.51
CA ASP A 37 -50.84 39.39 45.18
C ASP A 37 -49.55 39.44 44.35
N CYS A 38 -48.86 40.59 44.37
CA CYS A 38 -47.63 40.79 43.62
C CYS A 38 -46.46 40.02 44.25
N GLU A 39 -46.38 39.95 45.57
CA GLU A 39 -45.36 39.18 46.29
C GLU A 39 -45.53 37.67 46.07
N VAL A 40 -46.76 37.16 46.08
CA VAL A 40 -47.06 35.75 45.75
C VAL A 40 -46.58 35.43 44.34
N VAL A 41 -47.04 36.18 43.31
CA VAL A 41 -46.66 35.96 41.91
C VAL A 41 -45.14 36.13 41.68
N LEU A 42 -44.49 37.04 42.39
CA LEU A 42 -43.04 37.21 42.32
C LEU A 42 -42.30 36.02 42.96
N SER A 43 -42.78 35.51 44.10
CA SER A 43 -42.19 34.35 44.78
C SER A 43 -42.32 33.05 43.96
N GLU A 44 -43.47 32.83 43.30
CA GLU A 44 -43.70 31.72 42.38
C GLU A 44 -42.76 31.82 41.18
N ALA A 45 -42.66 33.00 40.56
CA ALA A 45 -41.76 33.23 39.42
C ALA A 45 -40.28 33.03 39.79
N LEU A 46 -39.86 33.41 41.01
CA LEU A 46 -38.52 33.11 41.52
C LEU A 46 -38.30 31.61 41.79
N HIS A 47 -39.30 30.90 42.31
CA HIS A 47 -39.22 29.46 42.53
C HIS A 47 -39.07 28.70 41.19
N VAL A 48 -39.88 29.05 40.18
CA VAL A 48 -39.77 28.53 38.82
C VAL A 48 -38.40 28.86 38.21
N ALA A 49 -37.93 30.11 38.31
CA ALA A 49 -36.62 30.49 37.81
C ALA A 49 -35.47 29.69 38.46
N ARG A 50 -35.55 29.42 39.77
CA ARG A 50 -34.60 28.56 40.50
C ARG A 50 -34.63 27.11 40.00
N GLN A 51 -35.81 26.54 39.76
CA GLN A 51 -35.92 25.20 39.16
C GLN A 51 -35.31 25.16 37.76
N HIS A 52 -35.55 26.18 36.92
CA HIS A 52 -34.94 26.28 35.60
C HIS A 52 -33.41 26.40 35.68
N GLN A 53 -32.86 27.18 36.62
CA GLN A 53 -31.40 27.30 36.78
C GLN A 53 -30.76 25.96 37.19
N ILE A 54 -31.41 25.16 38.04
CA ILE A 54 -30.92 23.82 38.42
C ILE A 54 -30.95 22.88 37.20
N LYS A 55 -32.04 22.86 36.45
CA LYS A 55 -32.16 22.06 35.21
C LYS A 55 -31.15 22.50 34.15
N GLN A 56 -30.89 23.80 34.01
CA GLN A 56 -29.93 24.36 33.06
C GLN A 56 -28.50 23.90 33.36
N ARG A 57 -28.06 23.94 34.63
CA ARG A 57 -26.75 23.39 35.02
C ARG A 57 -26.62 21.91 34.68
N ARG A 58 -27.67 21.11 34.93
CA ARG A 58 -27.65 19.69 34.56
C ARG A 58 -27.61 19.47 33.05
N ILE A 59 -28.22 20.36 32.25
CA ILE A 59 -28.10 20.34 30.78
C ILE A 59 -26.67 20.71 30.34
N GLU A 60 -26.01 21.64 31.02
CA GLU A 60 -24.62 22.03 30.75
C GLU A 60 -23.63 20.92 31.11
N GLU A 61 -23.82 20.26 32.26
CA GLU A 61 -23.10 19.03 32.65
C GLU A 61 -23.24 17.92 31.59
N LEU A 62 -24.47 17.59 31.19
CA LEU A 62 -24.75 16.55 30.20
C LEU A 62 -24.19 16.89 28.81
N LYS A 63 -24.15 18.17 28.42
CA LYS A 63 -23.50 18.60 27.17
C LYS A 63 -21.99 18.39 27.22
N ALA A 64 -21.34 18.68 28.34
CA ALA A 64 -19.92 18.41 28.51
C ALA A 64 -19.62 16.90 28.46
N GLU A 65 -20.47 16.08 29.09
CA GLU A 65 -20.38 14.61 29.06
C GLU A 65 -20.52 14.05 27.63
N VAL A 66 -21.49 14.54 26.85
CA VAL A 66 -21.66 14.13 25.44
C VAL A 66 -20.45 14.52 24.58
N LEU A 67 -19.92 15.73 24.74
CA LEU A 67 -18.75 16.17 23.97
C LEU A 67 -17.48 15.36 24.28
N ASP A 68 -17.29 14.98 25.56
CA ASP A 68 -16.22 14.09 26.02
C ASP A 68 -16.36 12.66 25.48
N GLN A 69 -17.59 12.11 25.46
CA GLN A 69 -17.89 10.82 24.82
C GLN A 69 -17.65 10.86 23.31
N GLU A 70 -18.03 11.96 22.63
CA GLU A 70 -17.75 12.12 21.20
C GLU A 70 -16.25 12.22 20.88
N SER A 71 -15.42 12.87 21.71
CA SER A 71 -13.95 12.87 21.51
C SER A 71 -13.40 11.45 21.56
N LYS A 72 -13.82 10.65 22.55
CA LYS A 72 -13.39 9.25 22.70
C LYS A 72 -13.83 8.38 21.52
N LEU A 73 -15.04 8.59 21.00
CA LEU A 73 -15.48 7.93 19.76
C LEU A 73 -14.64 8.33 18.54
N ARG A 74 -14.28 9.61 18.41
CA ARG A 74 -13.39 10.10 17.33
C ARG A 74 -11.97 9.54 17.46
N GLU A 75 -11.43 9.40 18.66
CA GLU A 75 -10.15 8.75 18.95
C GLU A 75 -10.18 7.27 18.54
N ILE A 76 -11.17 6.51 18.99
CA ILE A 76 -11.35 5.08 18.64
C ILE A 76 -11.50 4.89 17.12
N TRP A 77 -12.21 5.79 16.41
CA TRP A 77 -12.31 5.73 14.96
C TRP A 77 -10.98 6.04 14.24
N GLN A 78 -10.13 6.90 14.80
CA GLN A 78 -8.79 7.16 14.26
C GLN A 78 -7.89 5.93 14.46
N GLU A 79 -7.88 5.33 15.66
CA GLU A 79 -7.12 4.10 15.94
C GLU A 79 -7.57 2.91 15.07
N LEU A 80 -8.88 2.78 14.84
CA LEU A 80 -9.43 1.73 13.98
C LEU A 80 -9.02 1.94 12.51
N GLU A 81 -9.01 3.18 12.02
CA GLU A 81 -8.60 3.52 10.66
C GLU A 81 -7.08 3.40 10.44
N THR A 82 -6.24 3.72 11.43
CA THR A 82 -4.80 3.44 11.35
C THR A 82 -4.54 1.93 11.37
N GLY A 83 -5.15 1.19 12.29
CA GLY A 83 -5.05 -0.28 12.34
C GLY A 83 -5.52 -0.95 11.04
N ARG A 84 -6.63 -0.49 10.44
CA ARG A 84 -7.11 -0.96 9.13
C ARG A 84 -6.10 -0.71 8.01
N ARG A 85 -5.46 0.46 7.99
CA ARG A 85 -4.42 0.81 7.00
C ARG A 85 -3.15 0.00 7.18
N GLU A 86 -2.75 -0.29 8.41
CA GLU A 86 -1.58 -1.10 8.74
C GLU A 86 -1.80 -2.57 8.35
N LEU A 87 -2.95 -3.15 8.72
CA LEU A 87 -3.34 -4.49 8.27
C LEU A 87 -3.44 -4.58 6.73
N GLY A 88 -3.95 -3.55 6.07
CA GLY A 88 -3.99 -3.48 4.60
C GLY A 88 -2.60 -3.50 3.95
N LYS A 89 -1.60 -2.84 4.53
CA LYS A 89 -0.19 -2.92 4.08
C LYS A 89 0.38 -4.31 4.30
N ILE A 90 0.17 -4.89 5.49
CA ILE A 90 0.65 -6.23 5.84
C ILE A 90 0.07 -7.29 4.89
N LEU A 91 -1.22 -7.16 4.52
CA LEU A 91 -1.86 -8.04 3.54
C LEU A 91 -1.21 -7.91 2.16
N ALA A 92 -1.07 -6.68 1.63
CA ALA A 92 -0.46 -6.45 0.32
C ALA A 92 1.01 -6.93 0.27
N GLU A 93 1.78 -6.76 1.34
CA GLU A 93 3.11 -7.35 1.48
C GLU A 93 3.07 -8.89 1.52
N ALA A 94 2.08 -9.49 2.18
CA ALA A 94 1.92 -10.94 2.24
C ALA A 94 1.56 -11.52 0.85
N ASP A 95 0.66 -10.88 0.11
CA ASP A 95 0.28 -11.27 -1.25
C ASP A 95 1.49 -11.20 -2.21
N GLN A 96 2.28 -10.12 -2.14
CA GLN A 96 3.52 -9.99 -2.93
C GLN A 96 4.58 -11.04 -2.54
N ARG A 97 4.67 -11.41 -1.26
CA ARG A 97 5.54 -12.51 -0.78
C ARG A 97 5.04 -13.88 -1.28
N LEU A 98 3.72 -14.10 -1.33
CA LEU A 98 3.15 -15.33 -1.90
C LEU A 98 3.44 -15.43 -3.40
N GLU A 99 3.19 -14.38 -4.19
CA GLU A 99 3.54 -14.34 -5.61
C GLU A 99 5.02 -14.66 -5.87
N THR A 100 5.93 -14.06 -5.09
CA THR A 100 7.37 -14.27 -5.26
C THR A 100 7.80 -15.68 -4.86
N ILE A 101 7.17 -16.27 -3.83
CA ILE A 101 7.36 -17.68 -3.47
C ILE A 101 6.84 -18.61 -4.57
N GLU A 102 5.70 -18.32 -5.20
CA GLU A 102 5.16 -19.12 -6.30
C GLU A 102 6.02 -19.02 -7.56
N LYS A 103 6.46 -17.82 -7.92
CA LYS A 103 7.41 -17.59 -9.02
C LYS A 103 8.74 -18.31 -8.78
N ALA A 104 9.25 -18.30 -7.54
CA ALA A 104 10.47 -19.04 -7.16
C ALA A 104 10.28 -20.57 -7.18
N LYS A 105 9.09 -21.09 -6.82
CA LYS A 105 8.75 -22.52 -6.95
C LYS A 105 8.63 -22.96 -8.42
N ALA A 106 8.01 -22.13 -9.26
CA ALA A 106 7.87 -22.41 -10.69
C ALA A 106 9.22 -22.39 -11.43
N ALA A 107 10.13 -21.50 -11.03
CA ALA A 107 11.49 -21.39 -11.56
C ALA A 107 12.54 -22.18 -10.75
N ALA A 108 12.13 -23.22 -10.01
CA ALA A 108 13.02 -23.98 -9.13
C ALA A 108 14.01 -24.88 -9.92
N ILE A 109 15.22 -24.38 -10.13
CA ILE A 109 16.33 -25.12 -10.75
C ILE A 109 16.69 -26.33 -9.87
N PRO A 110 16.82 -27.56 -10.41
CA PRO A 110 17.17 -28.72 -9.62
C PRO A 110 18.61 -28.61 -9.09
N TYR A 111 18.77 -28.90 -7.79
CA TYR A 111 20.05 -28.80 -7.07
C TYR A 111 21.28 -29.43 -7.76
N PRO A 112 21.23 -30.63 -8.40
CA PRO A 112 22.39 -31.17 -9.10
C PRO A 112 22.85 -30.33 -10.31
N GLU A 113 21.94 -29.69 -11.05
CA GLU A 113 22.31 -28.80 -12.16
C GLU A 113 22.95 -27.51 -11.65
N LEU A 114 22.41 -26.97 -10.55
CA LEU A 114 22.98 -25.79 -9.87
C LEU A 114 24.40 -26.08 -9.36
N LEU A 115 24.63 -27.24 -8.74
CA LEU A 115 25.97 -27.67 -8.32
C LEU A 115 26.92 -27.87 -9.51
N ALA A 116 26.47 -28.53 -10.58
CA ALA A 116 27.26 -28.72 -11.79
C ALA A 116 27.68 -27.37 -12.39
N TYR A 117 26.74 -26.45 -12.59
CA TYR A 117 27.02 -25.12 -13.12
C TYR A 117 27.94 -24.30 -12.20
N ALA A 118 27.68 -24.30 -10.88
CA ALA A 118 28.55 -23.63 -9.91
C ALA A 118 29.99 -24.17 -9.93
N SER A 119 30.17 -25.48 -10.10
CA SER A 119 31.49 -26.09 -10.25
C SER A 119 32.22 -25.63 -11.52
N THR A 120 31.50 -25.46 -12.64
CA THR A 120 32.08 -24.92 -13.87
C THR A 120 32.46 -23.44 -13.72
N LEU A 121 31.59 -22.61 -13.13
CA LEU A 121 31.86 -21.19 -12.89
C LEU A 121 33.08 -20.97 -11.98
N SER A 122 33.26 -21.81 -10.96
CA SER A 122 34.37 -21.70 -9.99
C SER A 122 35.75 -21.61 -10.67
N ALA A 123 35.97 -22.32 -11.79
CA ALA A 123 37.22 -22.29 -12.53
C ALA A 123 37.47 -20.99 -13.34
N PHE A 124 36.46 -20.13 -13.50
CA PHE A 124 36.55 -18.83 -14.17
C PHE A 124 36.42 -17.65 -13.21
N THR A 125 35.79 -17.84 -12.03
CA THR A 125 35.56 -16.78 -11.04
C THR A 125 36.54 -16.81 -9.86
N SER A 126 37.18 -17.95 -9.58
CA SER A 126 38.15 -18.08 -8.50
C SER A 126 39.56 -17.73 -8.98
N ALA A 127 40.09 -16.61 -8.51
CA ALA A 127 41.53 -16.40 -8.44
C ALA A 127 42.05 -17.00 -7.12
N PRO A 128 42.86 -18.07 -7.13
CA PRO A 128 43.34 -18.69 -5.90
C PRO A 128 44.12 -17.70 -5.03
N PRO A 129 43.90 -17.68 -3.69
CA PRO A 129 44.76 -16.92 -2.80
C PRO A 129 46.20 -17.43 -2.92
N ASN A 130 47.14 -16.51 -3.10
CA ASN A 130 48.55 -16.76 -3.47
C ASN A 130 48.80 -17.16 -4.95
N MET A 131 47.98 -16.68 -5.89
CA MET A 131 48.37 -16.62 -7.32
C MET A 131 49.72 -15.90 -7.50
N PRO A 132 50.73 -16.51 -8.17
CA PRO A 132 51.94 -15.80 -8.57
C PRO A 132 51.64 -14.81 -9.69
N ASP A 133 52.46 -13.76 -9.79
CA ASP A 133 52.29 -12.71 -10.82
C ASP A 133 52.58 -13.27 -12.22
N LEU A 134 51.52 -13.39 -13.03
CA LEU A 134 51.56 -13.91 -14.41
C LEU A 134 52.33 -13.00 -15.40
N SER A 135 52.80 -11.82 -14.98
CA SER A 135 53.72 -10.99 -15.78
C SER A 135 55.16 -11.53 -15.80
N LEU A 136 55.52 -12.49 -14.92
CA LEU A 136 56.85 -13.09 -14.86
C LEU A 136 57.03 -14.19 -15.94
N PRO A 137 57.91 -14.01 -16.93
CA PRO A 137 58.08 -14.98 -18.00
C PRO A 137 58.76 -16.27 -17.50
N GLY A 138 58.11 -17.41 -17.71
CA GLY A 138 58.73 -18.75 -17.56
C GLY A 138 58.06 -19.69 -16.57
N GLN A 139 57.08 -19.25 -15.77
CA GLN A 139 56.26 -20.19 -14.98
C GLN A 139 55.13 -20.80 -15.84
N PRO A 140 54.84 -22.12 -15.71
CA PRO A 140 53.65 -22.70 -16.29
C PRO A 140 52.40 -22.16 -15.57
N PRO A 141 51.32 -21.78 -16.28
CA PRO A 141 50.10 -21.31 -15.63
C PRO A 141 49.49 -22.43 -14.77
N PRO A 142 48.91 -22.12 -13.60
CA PRO A 142 48.30 -23.12 -12.73
C PRO A 142 47.14 -23.83 -13.45
N PRO A 143 46.99 -25.17 -13.29
CA PRO A 143 46.26 -26.02 -14.23
C PRO A 143 44.74 -25.82 -14.30
N LEU A 144 44.18 -24.94 -13.46
CA LEU A 144 42.74 -24.66 -13.36
C LEU A 144 42.42 -23.16 -13.33
N PHE A 145 43.34 -22.28 -13.74
CA PHE A 145 43.06 -20.84 -13.86
C PHE A 145 42.64 -20.49 -15.29
N PHE A 146 41.39 -20.09 -15.47
CA PHE A 146 40.93 -19.46 -16.71
C PHE A 146 40.84 -17.93 -16.54
N PRO A 147 41.15 -17.15 -17.59
CA PRO A 147 40.98 -15.70 -17.55
C PRO A 147 39.49 -15.33 -17.39
N PRO A 148 39.17 -14.22 -16.72
CA PRO A 148 37.78 -13.82 -16.41
C PRO A 148 36.96 -13.41 -17.64
N PHE A 149 37.59 -13.28 -18.81
CA PHE A 149 36.94 -13.08 -20.10
C PHE A 149 37.69 -13.87 -21.20
N PRO A 150 37.07 -14.15 -22.36
CA PRO A 150 37.73 -14.86 -23.46
C PRO A 150 38.91 -14.07 -24.03
N ASN A 151 40.13 -14.59 -23.89
CA ASN A 151 41.32 -14.03 -24.55
C ASN A 151 41.17 -14.04 -26.09
N GLU A 152 41.87 -13.13 -26.77
CA GLU A 152 41.90 -13.03 -28.25
C GLU A 152 42.18 -14.37 -28.93
N GLU A 153 43.14 -15.16 -28.43
CA GLU A 153 43.41 -16.50 -28.95
C GLU A 153 42.21 -17.46 -28.87
N LYS A 154 41.40 -17.38 -27.80
CA LYS A 154 40.18 -18.21 -27.67
C LYS A 154 39.09 -17.73 -28.62
N MET A 155 38.97 -16.42 -28.85
CA MET A 155 38.03 -15.88 -29.83
C MET A 155 38.45 -16.24 -31.27
N ARG A 156 39.73 -16.10 -31.61
CA ARG A 156 40.31 -16.42 -32.93
C ARG A 156 40.34 -17.92 -33.24
N LYS A 157 40.36 -18.78 -32.22
CA LYS A 157 40.20 -20.25 -32.34
C LYS A 157 38.74 -20.71 -32.19
N GLY A 158 37.81 -19.81 -31.85
CA GLY A 158 36.40 -20.12 -31.68
C GLY A 158 35.66 -20.25 -33.01
N HIS A 159 34.53 -20.97 -33.01
CA HIS A 159 33.80 -21.30 -34.23
C HIS A 159 33.39 -20.09 -35.09
N LEU A 160 33.14 -18.93 -34.47
CA LEU A 160 32.83 -17.69 -35.18
C LEU A 160 33.95 -17.23 -36.15
N ASN A 161 35.20 -17.61 -35.90
CA ASN A 161 36.36 -17.30 -36.76
C ASN A 161 36.83 -18.52 -37.60
N THR A 162 36.15 -19.67 -37.52
CA THR A 162 36.39 -20.84 -38.38
C THR A 162 35.31 -21.04 -39.44
N LEU A 163 34.17 -20.36 -39.31
CA LEU A 163 33.14 -20.25 -40.33
C LEU A 163 33.56 -19.21 -41.38
N ASP A 164 32.82 -19.15 -42.50
CA ASP A 164 33.03 -18.14 -43.54
C ASP A 164 33.00 -16.73 -42.95
N PRO A 165 33.86 -15.81 -43.43
CA PRO A 165 33.90 -14.44 -42.95
C PRO A 165 32.54 -13.77 -43.15
N LEU A 166 32.16 -12.91 -42.21
CA LEU A 166 30.93 -12.11 -42.27
C LEU A 166 30.77 -11.50 -43.67
N GLY A 167 29.72 -11.93 -44.37
CA GLY A 167 29.45 -11.57 -45.76
C GLY A 167 29.12 -10.09 -45.94
N LYS A 168 28.64 -9.74 -47.13
CA LYS A 168 28.18 -8.37 -47.41
C LYS A 168 27.01 -8.03 -46.46
N PRO A 169 26.88 -6.78 -46.00
CA PRO A 169 25.81 -6.39 -45.10
C PRO A 169 24.43 -6.71 -45.70
N GLY A 170 23.76 -7.72 -45.15
CA GLY A 170 22.52 -8.31 -45.67
C GLY A 170 22.58 -9.83 -45.88
N GLU A 171 23.77 -10.41 -46.00
CA GLU A 171 23.99 -11.87 -46.13
C GLU A 171 24.02 -12.53 -44.72
N THR A 172 23.18 -13.54 -44.47
CA THR A 172 23.10 -14.25 -43.18
C THR A 172 23.56 -15.71 -43.31
N HIS A 173 24.60 -16.08 -42.57
CA HIS A 173 25.14 -17.44 -42.52
C HIS A 173 24.61 -18.20 -41.28
N PRO A 174 24.31 -19.51 -41.37
CA PRO A 174 23.79 -20.30 -40.26
C PRO A 174 24.88 -20.57 -39.20
N VAL A 175 24.87 -19.80 -38.12
CA VAL A 175 25.77 -20.02 -36.97
C VAL A 175 25.23 -21.15 -36.10
N GLY A 176 26.05 -22.17 -35.84
CA GLY A 176 25.74 -23.22 -34.86
C GLY A 176 24.79 -24.33 -35.33
N GLN A 177 24.79 -24.66 -36.63
CA GLN A 177 24.06 -25.84 -37.12
C GLN A 177 24.60 -27.11 -36.44
N ALA A 178 23.73 -27.83 -35.72
CA ALA A 178 24.08 -29.10 -35.08
C ALA A 178 24.53 -30.13 -36.14
N PRO A 179 25.49 -31.03 -35.82
CA PRO A 179 25.99 -32.01 -36.78
C PRO A 179 24.84 -32.89 -37.26
N SER A 180 24.54 -32.81 -38.56
CA SER A 180 23.52 -33.65 -39.18
C SER A 180 23.92 -35.13 -39.08
N ALA A 181 22.96 -35.97 -38.67
CA ALA A 181 23.19 -37.41 -38.62
C ALA A 181 23.54 -37.93 -40.04
N PRO A 182 24.54 -38.83 -40.17
CA PRO A 182 25.00 -39.28 -41.47
C PRO A 182 23.89 -40.07 -42.20
N SER A 183 23.61 -39.67 -43.44
CA SER A 183 22.65 -40.36 -44.31
C SER A 183 23.04 -41.83 -44.53
N PRO A 184 22.09 -42.77 -44.50
CA PRO A 184 22.40 -44.20 -44.65
C PRO A 184 22.84 -44.50 -46.09
N THR A 185 24.00 -45.15 -46.21
CA THR A 185 24.46 -45.83 -47.43
C THR A 185 24.91 -47.24 -47.08
N ASP A 186 24.68 -48.20 -47.98
CA ASP A 186 24.64 -49.61 -47.61
C ASP A 186 26.00 -50.26 -47.30
N GLY A 187 26.13 -50.74 -46.06
CA GLY A 187 26.67 -52.07 -45.75
C GLY A 187 28.17 -52.36 -45.99
N ARG A 188 28.92 -52.50 -44.89
CA ARG A 188 29.45 -53.80 -44.40
C ARG A 188 30.30 -53.68 -43.12
N GLY A 189 29.84 -54.34 -42.05
CA GLY A 189 30.69 -54.96 -41.02
C GLY A 189 31.19 -54.09 -39.85
N GLY A 190 30.74 -54.38 -38.62
CA GLY A 190 31.35 -53.84 -37.40
C GLY A 190 30.41 -53.73 -36.18
N ARG A 191 30.40 -54.77 -35.34
CA ARG A 191 30.03 -54.76 -33.90
C ARG A 191 30.81 -53.66 -33.14
N ASP A 192 30.43 -53.11 -31.97
CA ASP A 192 29.32 -53.21 -30.99
C ASP A 192 29.50 -51.98 -30.02
N ILE A 193 28.69 -51.53 -29.04
CA ILE A 193 27.47 -51.93 -28.30
C ILE A 193 26.92 -50.64 -27.57
N LEU A 194 25.66 -50.60 -27.07
CA LEU A 194 25.01 -49.49 -26.29
C LEU A 194 24.76 -48.16 -27.08
N GLN A 195 23.57 -47.56 -27.24
CA GLN A 195 22.29 -47.54 -26.49
C GLN A 195 22.43 -46.88 -25.09
N GLN A 196 21.64 -45.91 -24.61
CA GLN A 196 20.31 -45.37 -25.02
C GLN A 196 20.25 -43.86 -24.69
N TYR A 197 19.45 -43.07 -25.41
CA TYR A 197 18.53 -42.06 -24.85
C TYR A 197 17.43 -41.77 -25.88
N HIS A 198 16.16 -41.70 -25.45
CA HIS A 198 15.00 -41.52 -26.32
C HIS A 198 14.47 -40.08 -26.30
N MET A 199 13.77 -39.72 -27.39
CA MET A 199 13.11 -38.44 -27.61
C MET A 199 12.14 -38.00 -26.50
N ASN A 200 11.89 -36.69 -26.47
CA ASN A 200 10.51 -36.18 -26.43
C ASN A 200 10.36 -35.11 -27.51
N GLU A 201 9.41 -35.29 -28.41
CA GLU A 201 9.13 -34.40 -29.54
C GLU A 201 8.09 -33.33 -29.14
N TYR A 202 8.30 -32.08 -29.54
CA TYR A 202 7.28 -31.04 -29.42
C TYR A 202 6.25 -31.19 -30.56
N ALA A 203 5.24 -32.03 -30.34
CA ALA A 203 4.08 -32.10 -31.21
C ALA A 203 3.30 -30.77 -31.17
N GLY A 204 3.03 -30.19 -32.32
CA GLY A 204 2.33 -28.90 -32.44
C GLY A 204 0.83 -29.02 -32.16
N HIS A 205 0.25 -27.98 -31.57
CA HIS A 205 -1.19 -27.78 -31.48
C HIS A 205 -1.58 -26.48 -32.20
N GLU A 206 -2.16 -26.62 -33.39
CA GLU A 206 -2.88 -25.51 -34.04
C GLU A 206 -4.25 -25.31 -33.37
N LEU A 207 -4.69 -24.06 -33.24
CA LEU A 207 -6.07 -23.71 -32.91
C LEU A 207 -6.54 -22.56 -33.84
N PRO A 208 -7.80 -22.61 -34.33
CA PRO A 208 -8.25 -21.74 -35.41
C PRO A 208 -8.66 -20.34 -34.95
N GLY A 209 -8.54 -19.38 -35.87
CA GLY A 209 -8.49 -17.95 -35.58
C GLY A 209 -9.71 -17.29 -34.93
N GLN A 210 -9.40 -16.22 -34.19
CA GLN A 210 -10.28 -15.07 -34.00
C GLN A 210 -9.52 -13.77 -34.39
N PRO A 211 -10.18 -12.79 -35.02
CA PRO A 211 -9.59 -11.47 -35.24
C PRO A 211 -9.61 -10.66 -33.94
N PHE A 212 -8.43 -10.37 -33.40
CA PHE A 212 -8.27 -9.68 -32.11
C PHE A 212 -8.46 -8.16 -32.25
N ASN A 213 -9.71 -7.72 -32.41
CA ASN A 213 -10.07 -6.30 -32.31
C ASN A 213 -10.24 -5.92 -30.83
N GLY A 214 -9.27 -5.18 -30.28
CA GLY A 214 -9.26 -4.78 -28.86
C GLY A 214 -8.45 -3.53 -28.54
N LEU A 215 -8.10 -2.71 -29.54
CA LEU A 215 -7.48 -1.39 -29.33
C LEU A 215 -8.54 -0.30 -29.10
N ASP A 216 -9.45 -0.55 -28.16
CA ASP A 216 -10.45 0.42 -27.73
C ASP A 216 -9.84 1.34 -26.66
N LEU A 217 -8.99 2.26 -27.13
CA LEU A 217 -8.33 3.26 -26.30
C LEU A 217 -9.29 4.43 -26.03
N ASP A 218 -10.14 4.27 -25.01
CA ASP A 218 -10.92 5.40 -24.49
C ASP A 218 -9.98 6.44 -23.88
N LEU A 219 -9.78 7.52 -24.62
CA LEU A 219 -8.86 8.62 -24.33
C LEU A 219 -9.64 9.92 -24.22
N ASN A 220 -10.54 10.02 -23.23
CA ASN A 220 -10.86 11.31 -22.60
C ASN A 220 -11.07 11.21 -21.08
N PRO A 221 -10.62 12.18 -20.27
CA PRO A 221 -10.54 12.03 -18.81
C PRO A 221 -11.26 13.15 -18.05
N ASP A 222 -12.49 12.93 -17.59
CA ASP A 222 -13.26 13.90 -16.80
C ASP A 222 -14.02 13.25 -15.62
N LEU A 223 -13.31 13.06 -14.49
CA LEU A 223 -13.86 13.05 -13.11
C LEU A 223 -12.74 13.05 -12.04
#